data_AF-A0AAD1WZE2-F1
#
_entry.id   AF-A0AAD1WZE2-F1
#
_cell.length_a   1.000
_cell.length_b   1.000
_cell.length_c   1.000
_cell.angle_alpha   90.00
_cell.angle_beta   90.00
_cell.angle_gamma   90.00
#
_symmetry.space_group_name_H-M   'P 1'
#
loop_
_entity.id
_entity.type
_entity.pdbx_description
1 polymer ?
#
loop_
_entity_poly.entity_id
_entity_poly.type
_entity_poly.pdbx_seq_one_letter_code
_entity_poly.pdbx_strand_id
1 'polypeptide(L)'
;MAVDIQRTCFGLYCGKPIVAINGTTEIYGDCGVCPRGQRTNITTKICQKCMESPELYDWLYLGFMAMLPLILHWFFIEWYSGKKSSSALFQHITALLECTAAALITLLVNEPVGYLYIRSCRVQMLSDWYTMLYNPSPDYVNTIHCTQEAVYPLYTIVFIYYAFCLVLMMLLRPLLIKKIACGLGKSDRFKSIYAALYFFPILTVIQAVGGGLLCKSLYMFLRYIRIFF
;
A
#
# COMPACT_ATOMS: atom_id res chain seq x y z
N MET A 1 38.32 -21.22 -25.21
CA MET A 1 37.09 -21.78 -24.63
C MET A 1 36.38 -20.64 -23.92
N ALA A 2 35.39 -20.03 -24.56
CA ALA A 2 34.57 -19.01 -23.92
C ALA A 2 33.56 -19.73 -23.04
N VAL A 3 33.66 -19.55 -21.73
CA VAL A 3 32.65 -20.02 -20.79
C VAL A 3 31.39 -19.22 -21.09
N ASP A 4 30.34 -19.89 -21.57
CA ASP A 4 29.01 -19.32 -21.69
C ASP A 4 28.45 -19.13 -20.27
N ILE A 5 28.89 -18.05 -19.61
CA ILE A 5 28.28 -17.57 -18.37
C ILE A 5 26.91 -17.05 -18.81
N GLN A 6 25.88 -17.88 -18.67
CA GLN A 6 24.50 -17.46 -18.76
C GLN A 6 24.34 -16.24 -17.85
N ARG A 7 24.36 -15.04 -18.44
CA ARG A 7 24.53 -13.76 -17.73
C ARG A 7 23.43 -13.62 -16.68
N THR A 8 23.74 -14.00 -15.44
CA THR A 8 22.89 -13.84 -14.27
C THR A 8 22.86 -12.35 -13.94
N CYS A 9 21.66 -11.80 -13.71
CA CYS A 9 21.52 -10.39 -13.39
C CYS A 9 22.17 -10.08 -12.04
N PHE A 10 23.01 -9.04 -12.01
CA PHE A 10 23.58 -8.51 -10.77
C PHE A 10 22.49 -7.88 -9.90
N GLY A 11 22.69 -7.90 -8.59
CA GLY A 11 21.74 -7.31 -7.63
C GLY A 11 20.64 -8.25 -7.17
N LEU A 12 20.08 -7.94 -6.00
CA LEU A 12 19.08 -8.79 -5.35
C LEU A 12 17.73 -8.75 -6.08
N TYR A 13 17.34 -7.57 -6.56
CA TYR A 13 16.02 -7.28 -7.13
C TYR A 13 16.00 -7.13 -8.66
N CYS A 14 17.12 -7.29 -9.35
CA CYS A 14 17.14 -7.31 -10.81
C CYS A 14 16.79 -8.69 -11.36
N GLY A 15 16.01 -8.73 -12.43
CA GLY A 15 15.67 -9.95 -13.12
C GLY A 15 15.44 -9.73 -14.61
N LYS A 16 15.30 -10.82 -15.36
CA LYS A 16 14.92 -10.78 -16.77
C LYS A 16 13.40 -10.89 -16.90
N PRO A 17 12.72 -9.89 -17.51
CA PRO A 17 11.31 -9.99 -17.81
C PRO A 17 11.07 -10.93 -18.98
N ILE A 18 9.91 -11.60 -19.00
CA ILE A 18 9.47 -12.40 -20.14
C ILE A 18 8.85 -11.42 -21.15
N VAL A 19 9.48 -11.27 -22.32
CA VAL A 19 9.09 -10.30 -23.35
C VAL A 19 8.09 -10.91 -24.33
N ALA A 20 8.28 -12.18 -24.69
CA ALA A 20 7.39 -12.90 -25.59
C ALA A 20 7.38 -14.39 -25.25
N ILE A 21 6.25 -15.03 -25.56
CA ILE A 21 6.09 -16.48 -25.46
C ILE A 21 5.86 -16.97 -26.89
N ASN A 22 6.86 -17.64 -27.47
CA ASN A 22 6.73 -18.25 -28.79
C ASN A 22 6.48 -19.75 -28.61
N GLY A 23 5.19 -20.14 -28.60
CA GLY A 23 4.78 -21.50 -28.30
C GLY A 23 5.15 -21.92 -26.87
N THR A 24 6.10 -22.84 -26.73
CA THR A 24 6.64 -23.31 -25.43
C THR A 24 7.92 -22.59 -25.00
N THR A 25 8.50 -21.74 -25.86
CA THR A 25 9.75 -21.03 -25.56
C THR A 25 9.48 -19.62 -25.03
N GLU A 26 9.97 -19.34 -23.83
CA GLU A 26 9.96 -18.01 -23.22
C GLU A 26 11.18 -17.20 -23.72
N ILE A 27 10.91 -16.03 -24.31
CA ILE A 27 11.95 -15.10 -24.74
C ILE A 27 12.15 -14.10 -23.61
N TYR A 28 13.33 -14.16 -22.98
CA TYR A 28 13.72 -13.28 -21.89
C TYR A 28 14.34 -11.98 -22.45
N GLY A 29 13.97 -10.86 -21.85
CA GLY A 29 14.57 -9.56 -22.12
C GLY A 29 15.90 -9.37 -21.39
N ASP A 30 16.42 -8.15 -21.50
CA ASP A 30 17.63 -7.73 -20.78
C ASP A 30 17.40 -7.66 -19.26
N CYS A 31 18.49 -7.71 -18.50
CA CYS A 31 18.45 -7.56 -17.05
C CYS A 31 17.94 -6.17 -16.66
N GLY A 32 16.88 -6.12 -15.86
CA GLY A 32 16.31 -4.85 -15.41
C GLY A 32 15.24 -5.03 -14.34
N VAL A 33 14.29 -4.09 -14.36
CA VAL A 33 13.16 -4.05 -13.44
C VAL A 33 12.08 -5.05 -13.86
N CYS A 34 11.54 -5.80 -12.88
CA CYS A 34 10.39 -6.65 -13.16
C CYS A 34 9.10 -5.82 -13.24
N PRO A 35 8.15 -6.19 -14.12
CA PRO A 35 6.84 -5.56 -14.19
C PRO A 35 6.08 -5.64 -12.85
N ARG A 36 5.14 -4.71 -12.63
CA ARG A 36 4.27 -4.71 -11.45
C ARG A 36 3.53 -6.06 -11.33
N GLY A 37 3.40 -6.57 -10.10
CA GLY A 37 2.82 -7.89 -9.84
C GLY A 37 3.75 -9.07 -10.13
N GLN A 38 5.02 -8.80 -10.47
CA GLN A 38 6.06 -9.81 -10.62
C GLN A 38 7.19 -9.56 -9.62
N ARG A 39 7.90 -10.63 -9.24
CA ARG A 39 9.08 -10.60 -8.40
C ARG A 39 10.17 -11.44 -9.04
N THR A 40 11.44 -11.04 -8.88
CA THR A 40 12.55 -11.86 -9.34
C THR A 40 12.74 -13.09 -8.47
N ASN A 41 12.94 -14.25 -9.10
CA ASN A 41 13.41 -15.44 -8.42
C ASN A 41 14.90 -15.27 -8.07
N ILE A 42 15.30 -15.63 -6.85
CA ILE A 42 16.68 -15.42 -6.35
C ILE A 42 17.68 -16.26 -7.14
N THR A 43 17.33 -17.51 -7.46
CA THR A 43 18.24 -18.47 -8.09
C THR A 43 18.32 -18.26 -9.60
N THR A 44 17.19 -18.12 -10.27
CA THR A 44 17.15 -18.04 -11.74
C THR A 44 17.26 -16.62 -12.29
N LYS A 45 17.05 -15.59 -11.44
CA LYS A 45 17.02 -14.17 -11.85
C LYS A 45 16.00 -13.87 -12.97
N ILE A 46 14.89 -14.61 -12.98
CA ILE A 46 13.76 -14.43 -13.90
C ILE A 46 12.60 -13.79 -13.13
N CYS A 47 11.89 -12.86 -13.77
CA CYS A 47 10.68 -12.25 -13.21
C CYS A 47 9.51 -13.23 -13.27
N GLN A 48 8.95 -13.57 -12.11
CA GLN A 48 7.81 -14.48 -11.97
C GLN A 48 6.60 -13.73 -11.39
N LYS A 49 5.40 -14.03 -11.89
CA LYS A 49 4.16 -13.45 -11.36
C LYS A 49 3.90 -13.94 -9.94
N CYS A 50 3.43 -13.03 -9.09
CA CYS A 50 3.03 -13.38 -7.73
C CYS A 50 1.64 -14.00 -7.74
N MET A 51 1.59 -15.29 -7.35
CA MET A 51 0.37 -16.10 -7.32
C MET A 51 -0.03 -16.46 -5.89
N GLU A 52 0.75 -16.03 -4.90
CA GLU A 52 0.49 -16.30 -3.49
C GLU A 52 -0.60 -15.37 -2.94
N SER A 53 -1.13 -15.72 -1.78
CA SER A 53 -2.11 -14.93 -1.04
C SER A 53 -1.49 -14.35 0.24
N PRO A 54 -1.93 -13.16 0.70
CA PRO A 54 -1.41 -12.56 1.92
C PRO A 54 -1.63 -13.46 3.13
N GLU A 55 -0.61 -13.56 3.99
CA GLU A 55 -0.74 -14.26 5.27
C GLU A 55 -1.59 -13.44 6.26
N LEU A 56 -2.01 -14.04 7.37
CA LEU A 56 -2.76 -13.34 8.42
C LEU A 56 -2.06 -12.05 8.90
N TYR A 57 -0.73 -12.08 8.99
CA TYR A 57 0.08 -10.93 9.41
C TYR A 57 0.00 -9.76 8.43
N ASP A 58 -0.03 -10.06 7.13
CA ASP A 58 -0.14 -9.06 6.07
C ASP A 58 -1.52 -8.39 6.14
N TRP A 59 -2.58 -9.18 6.37
CA TRP A 59 -3.94 -8.66 6.60
C TRP A 59 -4.04 -7.79 7.84
N LEU A 60 -3.39 -8.17 8.94
CA LEU A 60 -3.35 -7.36 10.16
C LEU A 60 -2.62 -6.03 9.93
N TYR A 61 -1.52 -6.05 9.18
CA TYR A 61 -0.83 -4.84 8.76
C TYR A 61 -1.73 -3.94 7.90
N LEU A 62 -2.39 -4.48 6.87
CA LEU A 62 -3.33 -3.72 6.04
C LEU A 62 -4.50 -3.16 6.85
N GLY A 63 -5.04 -3.94 7.77
CA GLY A 63 -6.10 -3.52 8.69
C GLY A 63 -5.63 -2.37 9.59
N PHE A 64 -4.42 -2.46 10.15
CA PHE A 64 -3.84 -1.37 10.95
C PHE A 64 -3.72 -0.07 10.13
N MET A 65 -3.20 -0.16 8.90
CA MET A 65 -3.07 1.00 8.02
C MET A 65 -4.44 1.57 7.61
N ALA A 66 -5.47 0.72 7.46
CA ALA A 66 -6.84 1.16 7.18
C ALA A 66 -7.52 1.84 8.39
N MET A 67 -7.19 1.43 9.61
CA MET A 67 -7.76 2.00 10.83
C MET A 67 -7.18 3.38 11.17
N LEU A 68 -5.93 3.68 10.79
CA LEU A 68 -5.26 4.95 11.10
C LEU A 68 -6.03 6.19 10.62
N PRO A 69 -6.48 6.30 9.35
CA PRO A 69 -7.31 7.41 8.90
C PRO A 69 -8.64 7.53 9.67
N LEU A 70 -9.29 6.40 9.98
CA LEU A 70 -10.57 6.39 10.68
C LEU A 70 -10.43 6.97 12.11
N ILE A 71 -9.42 6.51 12.85
CA ILE A 71 -9.13 7.00 14.20
C ILE A 71 -8.80 8.50 14.17
N LEU A 72 -7.96 8.94 13.23
CA LEU A 72 -7.64 10.35 13.06
C LEU A 72 -8.88 11.18 12.69
N HIS A 73 -9.75 10.67 11.82
CA HIS A 73 -11.01 11.32 11.51
C HIS A 73 -11.88 11.51 12.74
N TRP A 74 -12.05 10.47 13.55
CA TRP A 74 -12.83 10.56 14.78
C TRP A 74 -12.22 11.54 15.76
N PHE A 75 -10.90 11.50 15.96
CA PHE A 75 -10.18 12.45 16.80
C PHE A 75 -10.42 13.90 16.35
N PHE A 76 -10.25 14.20 15.06
CA PHE A 76 -10.49 15.56 14.56
C PHE A 76 -11.97 15.97 14.61
N ILE A 77 -12.90 15.03 14.42
CA ILE A 77 -14.33 15.31 14.58
C ILE A 77 -14.61 15.72 16.03
N GLU A 78 -14.15 14.97 17.02
CA GLU A 78 -14.35 15.32 18.44
C GLU A 78 -13.69 16.65 18.80
N TRP A 79 -12.46 16.85 18.35
CA TRP A 79 -11.70 18.08 18.60
C TRP A 79 -12.41 19.33 18.07
N TYR A 80 -13.08 19.24 16.91
CA TYR A 80 -13.73 20.38 16.28
C TYR A 80 -15.25 20.46 16.48
N SER A 81 -15.94 19.37 16.84
CA SER A 81 -17.41 19.32 16.86
C SER A 81 -18.04 19.96 18.12
N GLY A 82 -17.26 20.27 19.16
CA GLY A 82 -17.76 20.92 20.38
C GLY A 82 -18.89 20.14 21.09
N LYS A 83 -19.65 20.80 21.97
CA LYS A 83 -20.62 20.17 22.89
C LYS A 83 -21.90 19.59 22.23
N LYS A 84 -22.12 19.74 20.92
CA LYS A 84 -23.33 19.22 20.24
C LYS A 84 -23.14 17.78 19.78
N SER A 85 -23.40 16.84 20.69
CA SER A 85 -23.21 15.38 20.52
C SER A 85 -23.90 14.78 19.28
N SER A 86 -25.13 15.17 18.94
CA SER A 86 -25.90 14.53 17.86
C SER A 86 -25.30 14.74 16.45
N SER A 87 -24.70 15.90 16.16
CA SER A 87 -24.05 16.14 14.87
C SER A 87 -22.69 15.44 14.76
N ALA A 88 -21.99 15.26 15.89
CA ALA A 88 -20.72 14.55 15.94
C ALA A 88 -20.92 13.08 15.56
N LEU A 89 -21.92 12.41 16.16
CA LEU A 89 -22.25 11.01 15.88
C LEU A 89 -22.51 10.76 14.38
N PHE A 90 -23.26 11.66 13.73
CA PHE A 90 -23.51 11.55 12.28
C PHE A 90 -22.21 11.64 11.45
N GLN A 91 -21.27 12.51 11.85
CA GLN A 91 -19.97 12.64 11.20
C GLN A 91 -19.09 11.41 11.43
N HIS A 92 -19.13 10.79 12.61
CA HIS A 92 -18.42 9.54 12.89
C HIS A 92 -18.92 8.37 12.03
N ILE A 93 -20.24 8.21 11.94
CA ILE A 93 -20.86 7.18 11.10
C ILE A 93 -20.53 7.41 9.62
N THR A 94 -20.61 8.66 9.16
CA THR A 94 -20.23 9.01 7.79
C THR A 94 -18.77 8.67 7.52
N ALA A 95 -17.85 9.05 8.43
CA ALA A 95 -16.43 8.74 8.31
C ALA A 95 -16.17 7.23 8.21
N LEU A 96 -16.89 6.44 9.01
CA LEU A 96 -16.82 4.98 8.97
C LEU A 96 -17.23 4.45 7.59
N LEU A 97 -18.38 4.90 7.07
CA LEU A 97 -18.87 4.50 5.75
C LEU A 97 -17.93 4.92 4.62
N GLU A 98 -17.37 6.14 4.68
CA GLU A 98 -16.37 6.65 3.74
C GLU A 98 -15.12 5.75 3.71
N CYS A 99 -14.56 5.44 4.88
CA CYS A 99 -13.40 4.57 5.00
C CYS A 99 -13.69 3.13 4.56
N THR A 100 -14.86 2.58 4.90
CA THR A 100 -15.24 1.23 4.47
C THR A 100 -15.46 1.16 2.96
N ALA A 101 -16.13 2.16 2.36
CA ALA A 101 -16.30 2.23 0.92
C ALA A 101 -14.95 2.37 0.20
N ALA A 102 -14.05 3.23 0.70
CA ALA A 102 -12.69 3.35 0.16
C ALA A 102 -11.92 2.03 0.21
N ALA A 103 -12.03 1.29 1.32
CA ALA A 103 -11.37 -0.02 1.47
C ALA A 103 -11.91 -1.04 0.46
N LEU A 104 -13.23 -1.15 0.33
CA LEU A 104 -13.86 -2.06 -0.65
C LEU A 104 -13.49 -1.71 -2.09
N ILE A 105 -13.54 -0.42 -2.46
CA ILE A 105 -13.14 0.04 -3.80
C ILE A 105 -11.66 -0.28 -4.04
N THR A 106 -10.80 -0.07 -3.03
CA THR A 106 -9.38 -0.38 -3.15
C THR A 106 -9.14 -1.86 -3.41
N LEU A 107 -9.84 -2.75 -2.70
CA LEU A 107 -9.74 -4.20 -2.94
C LEU A 107 -10.19 -4.57 -4.36
N LEU A 108 -11.33 -4.01 -4.81
CA LEU A 108 -11.90 -4.32 -6.13
C LEU A 108 -11.06 -3.81 -7.31
N VAL A 109 -10.30 -2.72 -7.13
CA VAL A 109 -9.46 -2.13 -8.19
C VAL A 109 -8.08 -2.80 -8.28
N ASN A 110 -7.61 -3.42 -7.20
CA ASN A 110 -6.33 -4.14 -7.23
C ASN A 110 -6.46 -5.50 -7.92
N GLU A 111 -5.34 -6.05 -8.38
CA GLU A 111 -5.35 -7.34 -9.06
C GLU A 111 -5.63 -8.50 -8.07
N PRO A 112 -6.54 -9.44 -8.43
CA PRO A 112 -7.37 -9.48 -9.64
C PRO A 112 -8.60 -8.56 -9.53
N VAL A 113 -8.79 -7.72 -10.56
CA VAL A 113 -9.86 -6.70 -10.60
C VAL A 113 -11.23 -7.35 -10.46
N GLY A 114 -12.06 -6.79 -9.59
CA GLY A 114 -13.44 -7.23 -9.34
C GLY A 114 -13.60 -8.30 -8.26
N TYR A 115 -12.51 -8.80 -7.67
CA TYR A 115 -12.56 -9.77 -6.57
C TYR A 115 -12.14 -9.13 -5.24
N LEU A 116 -12.62 -9.69 -4.13
CA LEU A 116 -12.30 -9.22 -2.76
C LEU A 116 -11.09 -9.91 -2.12
N TYR A 117 -10.38 -10.73 -2.89
CA TYR A 117 -9.11 -11.32 -2.47
C TYR A 117 -7.98 -10.67 -3.27
N ILE A 118 -6.79 -10.61 -2.68
CA ILE A 118 -5.62 -9.97 -3.28
C ILE A 118 -4.59 -11.07 -3.57
N ARG A 119 -3.86 -10.92 -4.69
CA ARG A 119 -2.62 -11.66 -4.93
C ARG A 119 -1.44 -10.89 -4.39
N SER A 120 -0.57 -11.54 -3.63
CA SER A 120 0.63 -10.91 -3.07
C SER A 120 1.90 -11.70 -3.34
N CYS A 121 3.02 -10.99 -3.30
CA CYS A 121 4.34 -11.57 -3.18
C CYS A 121 4.69 -11.67 -1.69
N ARG A 122 5.19 -12.82 -1.25
CA ARG A 122 5.60 -13.02 0.14
C ARG A 122 6.74 -12.09 0.53
N VAL A 123 6.60 -11.45 1.69
CA VAL A 123 7.68 -10.68 2.32
C VAL A 123 8.73 -11.65 2.83
N GLN A 124 9.96 -11.58 2.30
CA GLN A 124 11.06 -12.44 2.74
C GLN A 124 12.01 -11.69 3.66
N MET A 125 12.34 -10.44 3.30
CA MET A 125 13.32 -9.62 4.01
C MET A 125 12.81 -8.18 4.17
N LEU A 126 13.36 -7.47 5.16
CA LEU A 126 13.04 -6.04 5.34
C LEU A 126 13.50 -5.20 4.13
N SER A 127 14.58 -5.61 3.46
CA SER A 127 15.06 -5.00 2.23
C SER A 127 14.03 -5.00 1.10
N ASP A 128 13.04 -5.91 1.12
CA ASP A 128 12.00 -6.02 0.10
C ASP A 128 11.10 -4.77 0.06
N TRP A 129 11.03 -4.03 1.17
CA TRP A 129 10.31 -2.76 1.27
C TRP A 129 11.09 -1.57 0.72
N TYR A 130 12.42 -1.70 0.61
CA TYR A 130 13.33 -0.62 0.28
C TYR A 130 14.25 -0.99 -0.89
N THR A 131 13.68 -1.63 -1.93
CA THR A 131 14.43 -2.11 -3.10
C THR A 131 15.27 -1.03 -3.78
N MET A 132 14.85 0.23 -3.68
CA MET A 132 15.59 1.41 -4.15
C MET A 132 17.01 1.52 -3.56
N LEU A 133 17.21 1.09 -2.32
CA LEU A 133 18.51 1.14 -1.64
C LEU A 133 19.46 0.00 -2.07
N TYR A 134 18.95 -0.98 -2.83
CA TYR A 134 19.68 -2.20 -3.21
C TYR A 134 19.90 -2.29 -4.73
N ASN A 135 19.94 -1.14 -5.42
CA ASN A 135 20.31 -1.08 -6.84
C ASN A 135 21.82 -1.40 -7.01
N PRO A 136 22.19 -2.34 -7.90
CA PRO A 136 23.59 -2.72 -8.11
C PRO A 136 24.34 -1.73 -9.00
N SER A 137 25.64 -1.59 -8.75
CA SER A 137 26.58 -0.81 -9.58
C SER A 137 27.78 -1.70 -9.96
N PRO A 138 27.63 -2.61 -10.95
CA PRO A 138 28.64 -3.63 -11.25
C PRO A 138 30.00 -3.05 -11.64
N ASP A 139 30.01 -1.92 -12.36
CA ASP A 139 31.24 -1.26 -12.82
C ASP A 139 31.63 -0.06 -11.94
N TYR A 140 30.97 0.15 -10.80
CA TYR A 140 31.10 1.34 -9.91
C TYR A 140 30.82 2.71 -10.58
N VAL A 141 30.60 2.74 -11.89
CA VAL A 141 30.29 3.93 -12.69
C VAL A 141 28.80 3.98 -13.04
N ASN A 142 28.25 2.86 -13.53
CA ASN A 142 26.86 2.77 -13.96
C ASN A 142 26.02 2.00 -12.92
N THR A 143 24.92 2.60 -12.47
CA THR A 143 23.95 1.97 -11.57
C THR A 143 22.76 1.46 -12.38
N ILE A 144 22.43 0.18 -12.23
CA ILE A 144 21.25 -0.40 -12.87
C ILE A 144 20.07 -0.23 -11.91
N HIS A 145 19.03 0.48 -12.36
CA HIS A 145 17.84 0.72 -11.54
C HIS A 145 16.84 -0.43 -11.68
N CYS A 146 16.75 -1.24 -10.62
CA CYS A 146 15.87 -2.41 -10.54
C CYS A 146 14.81 -2.24 -9.44
N THR A 147 14.41 -0.99 -9.19
CA THR A 147 13.46 -0.64 -8.15
C THR A 147 12.08 -1.17 -8.51
N GLN A 148 11.62 -2.17 -7.78
CA GLN A 148 10.32 -2.78 -7.96
C GLN A 148 9.62 -2.98 -6.61
N GLU A 149 8.31 -3.18 -6.66
CA GLU A 149 7.51 -3.53 -5.50
C GLU A 149 7.66 -5.03 -5.19
N ALA A 150 8.73 -5.41 -4.49
CA ALA A 150 8.99 -6.81 -4.15
C ALA A 150 7.96 -7.39 -3.15
N VAL A 151 7.27 -6.51 -2.40
CA VAL A 151 6.18 -6.84 -1.47
C VAL A 151 4.80 -6.57 -2.07
N TYR A 152 4.65 -6.68 -3.40
CA TYR A 152 3.40 -6.37 -4.08
C TYR A 152 2.22 -7.12 -3.45
N PRO A 153 1.06 -6.48 -3.22
CA PRO A 153 0.76 -5.06 -3.41
C PRO A 153 0.78 -4.29 -2.07
N LEU A 154 1.39 -4.83 -1.02
CA LEU A 154 1.30 -4.33 0.37
C LEU A 154 1.78 -2.87 0.50
N TYR A 155 2.70 -2.45 -0.36
CA TYR A 155 3.16 -1.07 -0.37
C TYR A 155 2.18 -0.16 -1.10
N THR A 156 1.85 -0.47 -2.36
CA THR A 156 1.02 0.39 -3.22
C THR A 156 -0.44 0.44 -2.81
N ILE A 157 -1.00 -0.65 -2.28
CA ILE A 157 -2.41 -0.73 -1.90
C ILE A 157 -2.79 0.29 -0.84
N VAL A 158 -1.88 0.59 0.10
CA VAL A 158 -2.10 1.58 1.16
C VAL A 158 -2.21 3.00 0.58
N PHE A 159 -1.38 3.34 -0.41
CA PHE A 159 -1.46 4.64 -1.08
C PHE A 159 -2.74 4.79 -1.88
N ILE A 160 -3.14 3.73 -2.59
CA ILE A 160 -4.41 3.70 -3.35
C ILE A 160 -5.59 3.90 -2.37
N TYR A 161 -5.57 3.21 -1.24
CA TYR A 161 -6.57 3.38 -0.18
C TYR A 161 -6.64 4.81 0.34
N TYR A 162 -5.50 5.42 0.69
CA TYR A 162 -5.47 6.80 1.17
C TYR A 162 -5.95 7.81 0.11
N ALA A 163 -5.65 7.58 -1.17
CA ALA A 163 -6.16 8.39 -2.26
C ALA A 163 -7.69 8.29 -2.37
N PHE A 164 -8.26 7.08 -2.34
CA PHE A 164 -9.71 6.91 -2.35
C PHE A 164 -10.39 7.49 -1.12
N CYS A 165 -9.79 7.33 0.07
CA CYS A 165 -10.26 8.00 1.28
C CYS A 165 -10.33 9.51 1.08
N LEU A 166 -9.25 10.14 0.61
CA LEU A 166 -9.20 11.59 0.38
C LEU A 166 -10.26 12.04 -0.65
N VAL A 167 -10.40 11.33 -1.77
CA VAL A 167 -11.38 11.67 -2.82
C VAL A 167 -12.81 11.55 -2.31
N LEU A 168 -13.16 10.42 -1.67
CA LEU A 168 -14.51 10.22 -1.15
C LEU A 168 -14.85 11.25 -0.07
N MET A 169 -13.90 11.57 0.81
CA MET A 169 -14.03 12.60 1.83
C MET A 169 -14.27 13.99 1.23
N MET A 170 -13.53 14.36 0.19
CA MET A 170 -13.70 15.63 -0.51
C MET A 170 -15.03 15.73 -1.24
N LEU A 171 -15.59 14.61 -1.72
CA LEU A 171 -16.87 14.60 -2.43
C LEU A 171 -18.07 14.55 -1.47
N LEU A 172 -18.08 13.61 -0.53
CA LEU A 172 -19.24 13.31 0.30
C LEU A 172 -19.47 14.36 1.39
N ARG A 173 -18.41 14.82 2.07
CA ARG A 173 -18.58 15.77 3.18
C ARG A 173 -19.15 17.13 2.77
N PRO A 174 -18.72 17.77 1.68
CA PRO A 174 -19.35 19.01 1.22
C PRO A 174 -20.81 18.82 0.80
N LEU A 175 -21.15 17.68 0.18
CA LEU A 175 -22.53 17.37 -0.22
C LEU A 175 -23.45 17.20 0.99
N LEU A 176 -22.97 16.51 2.04
CA LEU A 176 -23.69 16.36 3.30
C LEU A 176 -23.86 17.69 4.02
N ILE A 177 -22.83 18.55 4.01
CA ILE A 177 -22.94 19.91 4.55
C ILE A 177 -24.00 20.70 3.79
N LYS A 178 -24.05 20.62 2.46
CA LYS A 178 -25.06 21.32 1.64
C LYS A 178 -26.49 20.85 1.98
N LYS A 179 -26.71 19.55 2.20
CA LYS A 179 -28.02 19.00 2.59
C LYS A 179 -28.42 19.34 4.04
N ILE A 180 -27.45 19.40 4.96
CA ILE A 180 -27.69 19.65 6.39
C ILE A 180 -27.63 21.16 6.74
N ALA A 181 -27.14 22.01 5.82
CA ALA A 181 -26.98 23.46 6.01
C ALA A 181 -28.28 24.26 6.12
N CYS A 182 -29.46 23.65 5.99
CA CYS A 182 -30.72 24.32 6.32
C CYS A 182 -30.89 24.60 7.84
N GLY A 183 -30.04 24.09 8.74
CA GLY A 183 -30.26 24.24 10.19
C GLY A 183 -29.08 24.54 11.11
N LEU A 184 -27.81 24.34 10.75
CA LEU A 184 -26.68 24.54 11.69
C LEU A 184 -25.40 25.11 11.05
N GLY A 185 -24.73 25.96 11.86
CA GLY A 185 -23.61 26.84 11.55
C GLY A 185 -22.53 26.29 10.59
N LYS A 186 -22.15 27.14 9.64
CA LYS A 186 -21.29 26.85 8.48
C LYS A 186 -19.80 26.64 8.80
N SER A 187 -19.29 27.21 9.89
CA SER A 187 -17.83 27.38 10.08
C SER A 187 -17.07 26.12 10.52
N ASP A 188 -17.56 25.38 11.51
CA ASP A 188 -16.72 24.34 12.15
C ASP A 188 -16.59 23.06 11.33
N ARG A 189 -17.52 22.80 10.40
CA ARG A 189 -17.49 21.57 9.57
C ARG A 189 -16.41 21.58 8.49
N PHE A 190 -16.00 22.74 7.99
CA PHE A 190 -14.92 22.82 7.00
C PHE A 190 -13.54 22.58 7.64
N LYS A 191 -13.35 22.91 8.92
CA LYS A 191 -12.08 22.69 9.65
C LYS A 191 -11.70 21.20 9.68
N SER A 192 -12.67 20.31 9.87
CA SER A 192 -12.46 18.86 9.81
C SER A 192 -12.00 18.37 8.43
N ILE A 193 -12.50 18.98 7.35
CA ILE A 193 -12.09 18.67 5.97
C ILE A 193 -10.67 19.16 5.70
N TYR A 194 -10.32 20.36 6.15
CA TYR A 194 -8.95 20.88 6.03
C TYR A 194 -7.95 20.03 6.82
N ALA A 195 -8.30 19.60 8.05
CA ALA A 195 -7.45 18.72 8.83
C ALA A 195 -7.15 17.40 8.09
N ALA A 196 -8.15 16.84 7.39
CA ALA A 196 -7.97 15.66 6.54
C ALA A 196 -6.94 15.88 5.43
N LEU A 197 -7.01 17.02 4.75
CA LEU A 197 -6.08 17.38 3.68
C LEU A 197 -4.62 17.44 4.16
N TYR A 198 -4.38 17.78 5.44
CA TYR A 198 -3.03 17.81 6.01
C TYR A 198 -2.56 16.45 6.51
N PHE A 199 -3.41 15.66 7.18
CA PHE A 199 -2.93 14.42 7.79
C PHE A 199 -2.72 13.28 6.77
N PHE A 200 -3.49 13.22 5.68
CA PHE A 200 -3.31 12.17 4.66
C PHE A 200 -1.90 12.18 4.05
N PRO A 201 -1.34 13.32 3.61
CA PRO A 201 0.06 13.42 3.21
C PRO A 201 1.04 12.92 4.29
N ILE A 202 0.83 13.28 5.55
CA ILE A 202 1.68 12.83 6.66
C ILE A 202 1.64 11.30 6.77
N LEU A 203 0.44 10.70 6.72
CA LEU A 203 0.29 9.24 6.71
C LEU A 203 0.96 8.58 5.50
N THR A 204 0.91 9.19 4.32
CA THR A 204 1.61 8.67 3.13
C THR A 204 3.13 8.70 3.31
N VAL A 205 3.69 9.73 3.92
CA VAL A 205 5.14 9.80 4.22
C VAL A 205 5.52 8.76 5.26
N ILE A 206 4.71 8.60 6.31
CA ILE A 206 4.92 7.54 7.32
C ILE A 206 4.89 6.16 6.66
N GLN A 207 3.96 5.91 5.73
CA GLN A 207 3.91 4.66 4.99
C GLN A 207 5.14 4.49 4.08
N ALA A 208 5.54 5.53 3.36
CA ALA A 208 6.65 5.48 2.42
C ALA A 208 7.99 5.16 3.11
N VAL A 209 8.22 5.73 4.30
CA VAL A 209 9.46 5.57 5.05
C VAL A 209 9.38 4.40 6.04
N GLY A 210 8.25 4.24 6.73
CA GLY A 210 8.09 3.34 7.87
C GLY A 210 7.30 2.05 7.59
N GLY A 211 6.73 1.86 6.39
CA GLY A 211 5.86 0.72 6.09
C GLY A 211 6.50 -0.64 6.40
N GLY A 212 7.76 -0.84 5.98
CA GLY A 212 8.50 -2.07 6.25
C GLY A 212 8.81 -2.29 7.72
N LEU A 213 9.18 -1.23 8.45
CA LEU A 213 9.44 -1.28 9.89
C LEU A 213 8.17 -1.58 10.68
N LEU A 214 7.04 -0.98 10.30
CA LEU A 214 5.72 -1.25 10.91
C LEU A 214 5.30 -2.70 10.69
N CYS A 215 5.41 -3.20 9.46
CA CYS A 215 5.11 -4.59 9.14
C CYS A 215 5.97 -5.56 9.97
N LYS A 216 7.28 -5.28 10.08
CA LYS A 216 8.19 -6.11 10.86
C LYS A 216 7.92 -6.05 12.37
N SER A 217 7.60 -4.87 12.89
CA SER A 217 7.28 -4.64 14.30
C SER A 217 5.99 -5.37 14.70
N LEU A 218 4.93 -5.26 13.90
CA LEU A 218 3.67 -5.98 14.12
C LEU A 218 3.86 -7.50 14.10
N TYR A 219 4.63 -8.00 13.13
CA TYR A 219 4.98 -9.42 13.06
C TYR A 219 5.71 -9.89 14.33
N MET A 220 6.69 -9.13 14.81
CA MET A 220 7.44 -9.46 16.03
C MET A 220 6.56 -9.41 17.28
N PHE A 221 5.71 -8.38 17.40
CA PHE A 221 4.78 -8.22 18.53
C PHE A 221 3.78 -9.38 18.62
N LEU A 222 3.17 -9.76 17.52
CA LEU A 222 2.23 -10.88 17.47
C LEU A 222 2.91 -12.22 17.75
N ARG A 223 4.15 -12.41 17.26
CA ARG A 223 4.93 -13.61 17.56
C ARG A 223 5.30 -13.69 19.04
N TYR A 224 5.59 -12.56 19.68
CA TYR A 224 5.83 -12.50 21.13
C TYR A 224 4.57 -12.90 21.91
N ILE A 225 3.40 -12.32 21.59
CA ILE A 225 2.14 -12.69 22.25
C ILE A 225 1.82 -14.18 22.11
N ARG A 226 2.02 -14.77 20.93
CA ARG A 226 1.80 -16.21 20.70
C ARG A 226 2.77 -17.14 21.45
N ILE A 227 3.92 -16.63 21.91
CA ILE A 227 4.84 -17.42 22.75
C ILE A 227 4.37 -17.41 24.22
N PHE A 228 3.67 -16.35 24.63
CA PHE A 228 3.20 -16.18 26.01
C PHE A 228 1.81 -16.79 26.27
N PHE A 229 1.06 -17.14 25.23
CA PHE A 229 -0.25 -17.80 25.28
C PHE A 229 -0.23 -19.11 24.50
#